data_AF-A0A5C4J0T9-F1
#
_entry.id   AF-A0A5C4J0T9-F1
#
_cell.length_a   1.000
_cell.length_b   1.000
_cell.length_c   1.000
_cell.angle_alpha   90.00
_cell.angle_beta   90.00
_cell.angle_gamma   90.00
#
_symmetry.space_group_name_H-M   'P 1'
#
loop_
_entity.id
_entity.type
_entity.pdbx_description
1 polymer ?
#
loop_
_entity_poly.entity_id
_entity_poly.type
_entity_poly.pdbx_seq_one_letter_code
_entity_poly.pdbx_strand_id
1 'polypeptide(L)'
;PTLTFPNPEEPGALDLALSLATQRRADLVIANDPDADRCAVAVPHPGGWRVLTGDELGGLLAEHILRHTTGHDRLIATTIVSSSLLRSIAAAHRVRFTESLTGFKWIMRAAGPSDRLVFGYEEALGYSVGDDRGVLVNDKDGITAALTIAALAAHA
;
A
#
# COMPACT_ATOMS: atom_id res chain seq x y z
N PRO A 1 22.58 -1.62 -13.53
CA PRO A 1 21.97 -1.40 -12.19
C PRO A 1 22.86 -0.49 -11.33
N THR A 2 22.29 0.53 -10.69
CA THR A 2 23.00 1.48 -9.81
C THR A 2 23.04 1.04 -8.35
N LEU A 3 22.29 -0.01 -7.99
CA LEU A 3 22.19 -0.57 -6.65
C LEU A 3 22.71 -2.01 -6.64
N THR A 4 23.34 -2.41 -5.54
CA THR A 4 23.77 -3.79 -5.29
C THR A 4 22.59 -4.69 -4.92
N PHE A 5 21.59 -4.14 -4.22
CA PHE A 5 20.36 -4.83 -3.85
C PHE A 5 19.16 -3.90 -4.08
N PRO A 6 18.37 -4.10 -5.15
CA PRO A 6 17.31 -3.18 -5.54
C PRO A 6 16.00 -3.39 -4.76
N ASN A 7 16.04 -3.33 -3.43
CA ASN A 7 14.83 -3.34 -2.59
C ASN A 7 14.62 -1.94 -2.00
N PRO A 8 13.46 -1.30 -2.22
CA PRO A 8 13.21 0.05 -1.71
C PRO A 8 13.14 0.17 -0.17
N GLU A 9 13.09 -0.95 0.56
CA GLU A 9 13.25 -0.96 2.04
C GLU A 9 14.71 -0.73 2.49
N GLU A 10 15.69 -1.00 1.62
CA GLU A 10 17.09 -0.91 2.01
C GLU A 10 17.55 0.55 2.17
N PRO A 11 18.32 0.84 3.22
CA PRO A 11 18.98 2.14 3.37
C PRO A 11 19.78 2.51 2.11
N GLY A 12 19.52 3.70 1.57
CA GLY A 12 20.20 4.22 0.39
C GLY A 12 19.59 3.82 -0.96
N ALA A 13 18.64 2.88 -1.00
CA ALA A 13 18.00 2.46 -2.25
C ALA A 13 17.26 3.62 -2.95
N LEU A 14 16.74 4.57 -2.16
CA LEU A 14 15.96 5.71 -2.66
C LEU A 14 16.82 6.98 -2.88
N ASP A 15 18.09 7.03 -2.50
CA ASP A 15 18.89 8.27 -2.45
C ASP A 15 18.96 9.00 -3.79
N LEU A 16 19.17 8.26 -4.88
CA LEU A 16 19.19 8.83 -6.24
C LEU A 16 17.82 9.39 -6.64
N ALA A 17 16.74 8.68 -6.28
CA ALA A 17 15.38 9.11 -6.58
C ALA A 17 15.01 10.37 -5.78
N LEU A 18 15.33 10.43 -4.49
CA LEU A 18 15.08 11.58 -3.62
C LEU A 18 15.93 12.81 -4.02
N SER A 19 17.17 12.58 -4.44
CA SER A 19 18.04 13.63 -4.97
C SER A 19 17.45 14.25 -6.24
N LEU A 20 16.99 13.40 -7.18
CA LEU A 20 16.32 13.86 -8.39
C LEU A 20 15.01 14.58 -8.06
N ALA A 21 14.21 14.05 -7.13
CA ALA A 21 12.95 14.62 -6.72
C ALA A 21 13.14 16.02 -6.11
N THR A 22 14.20 16.24 -5.33
CA THR A 22 14.59 17.56 -4.82
C THR A 22 14.93 18.52 -5.96
N GLN A 23 15.73 18.09 -6.94
CA GLN A 23 16.12 18.92 -8.09
C GLN A 23 14.92 19.29 -8.97
N ARG A 24 13.95 18.37 -9.09
CA ARG A 24 12.74 18.56 -9.90
C ARG A 24 11.58 19.17 -9.15
N ARG A 25 11.70 19.35 -7.82
CA ARG A 25 10.60 19.76 -6.93
C ARG A 25 9.38 18.88 -7.14
N ALA A 26 9.59 17.57 -7.17
CA ALA A 26 8.50 16.61 -7.34
C ALA A 26 7.58 16.64 -6.11
N ASP A 27 6.31 16.29 -6.32
CA ASP A 27 5.31 16.17 -5.25
C ASP A 27 5.37 14.80 -4.56
N LEU A 28 5.93 13.80 -5.24
CA LEU A 28 5.93 12.41 -4.82
C LEU A 28 7.13 11.66 -5.42
N VAL A 29 7.68 10.71 -4.65
CA VAL A 29 8.57 9.66 -5.17
C VAL A 29 7.88 8.32 -4.97
N ILE A 30 7.86 7.51 -6.03
CA ILE A 30 7.39 6.13 -6.00
C ILE A 30 8.52 5.23 -6.47
N ALA A 31 8.77 4.14 -5.76
CA ALA A 31 9.75 3.12 -6.15
C ALA A 31 9.17 1.73 -5.98
N ASN A 32 9.38 0.90 -6.99
CA ASN A 32 9.10 -0.53 -6.94
C ASN A 32 10.40 -1.33 -6.93
N ASP A 33 10.37 -2.54 -6.35
CA ASP A 33 11.43 -3.53 -6.55
C ASP A 33 11.33 -4.17 -7.97
N PRO A 34 12.32 -4.99 -8.40
CA PRO A 34 12.43 -5.41 -9.81
C PRO A 34 11.25 -6.21 -10.36
N ASP A 35 10.55 -6.97 -9.52
CA ASP A 35 9.32 -7.70 -9.87
C ASP A 35 8.04 -6.92 -9.54
N ALA A 36 8.17 -5.71 -9.02
CA ALA A 36 7.10 -4.76 -8.75
C ALA A 36 6.04 -5.28 -7.76
N ASP A 37 6.49 -6.09 -6.81
CA ASP A 37 5.65 -6.64 -5.76
C ASP A 37 5.72 -5.81 -4.45
N ARG A 38 6.71 -4.91 -4.33
CA ARG A 38 6.80 -3.91 -3.26
C ARG A 38 6.75 -2.49 -3.78
N CYS A 39 5.99 -1.63 -3.11
CA CYS A 39 5.89 -0.22 -3.45
C CYS A 39 6.26 0.69 -2.27
N ALA A 40 7.37 1.42 -2.38
CA ALA A 40 7.71 2.49 -1.46
C ALA A 40 7.26 3.85 -1.99
N VAL A 41 6.88 4.73 -1.07
CA VAL A 41 6.47 6.10 -1.37
C VAL A 41 7.19 7.05 -0.44
N ALA A 42 7.73 8.14 -1.00
CA ALA A 42 8.26 9.24 -0.21
C ALA A 42 7.60 10.56 -0.58
N VAL A 43 7.40 11.40 0.43
CA VAL A 43 6.72 12.70 0.33
C VAL A 43 7.62 13.84 0.82
N PRO A 44 7.44 15.08 0.33
CA PRO A 44 8.10 16.25 0.88
C PRO A 44 7.77 16.43 2.37
N HIS A 45 8.76 16.85 3.14
CA HIS A 45 8.67 17.11 4.59
C HIS A 45 9.55 18.33 4.94
N PRO A 46 9.29 19.09 6.01
CA PRO A 46 10.10 20.28 6.35
C PRO A 46 11.62 20.06 6.43
N GLY A 47 12.08 18.83 6.66
CA GLY A 47 13.49 18.44 6.69
C GLY A 47 14.03 17.79 5.42
N GLY A 48 13.29 17.80 4.31
CA GLY A 48 13.66 17.13 3.06
C GLY A 48 12.59 16.15 2.60
N TRP A 49 12.96 14.89 2.41
CA TRP A 49 12.02 13.83 2.01
C TRP A 49 11.80 12.86 3.16
N ARG A 50 10.57 12.36 3.28
CA ARG A 50 10.21 11.33 4.24
C ARG A 50 9.62 10.14 3.50
N VAL A 51 10.24 8.98 3.66
CA VAL A 51 9.69 7.70 3.19
C VAL A 51 8.58 7.31 4.15
N LEU A 52 7.41 6.98 3.60
CA LEU A 52 6.28 6.47 4.37
C LEU A 52 6.57 5.01 4.78
N THR A 53 6.21 4.64 6.01
CA THR A 53 6.23 3.22 6.39
C THR A 53 5.15 2.45 5.62
N GLY A 54 5.26 1.12 5.56
CA GLY A 54 4.23 0.32 4.90
C GLY A 54 2.87 0.42 5.57
N ASP A 55 2.84 0.63 6.89
CA ASP A 55 1.60 0.89 7.62
C ASP A 55 0.99 2.27 7.31
N GLU A 56 1.80 3.31 7.14
CA GLU A 56 1.31 4.64 6.76
C GLU A 56 0.71 4.61 5.35
N LEU A 57 1.44 4.01 4.39
CA LEU A 57 0.96 3.88 3.01
C LEU A 57 -0.27 2.95 2.94
N GLY A 58 -0.23 1.83 3.66
CA GLY A 58 -1.36 0.89 3.75
C GLY A 58 -2.63 1.56 4.28
N GLY A 59 -2.50 2.43 5.29
CA GLY A 59 -3.62 3.23 5.80
C GLY A 59 -4.19 4.22 4.77
N LEU A 60 -3.33 4.94 4.03
CA LEU A 60 -3.76 5.86 2.98
C LEU A 60 -4.49 5.14 1.84
N LEU A 61 -3.95 4.00 1.39
CA LEU A 61 -4.57 3.17 0.37
C LEU A 61 -5.91 2.59 0.84
N ALA A 62 -5.98 2.08 2.08
CA ALA A 62 -7.22 1.59 2.65
C ALA A 62 -8.31 2.68 2.68
N GLU A 63 -7.97 3.86 3.16
CA GLU A 63 -8.90 4.99 3.22
C GLU A 63 -9.44 5.36 1.83
N HIS A 64 -8.57 5.39 0.82
CA HIS A 64 -8.99 5.60 -0.56
C HIS A 64 -9.96 4.52 -1.05
N ILE A 65 -9.61 3.26 -0.87
CA ILE A 65 -10.39 2.14 -1.39
C ILE A 65 -11.76 2.06 -0.72
N LEU A 66 -11.85 2.32 0.57
CA LEU A 66 -13.12 2.28 1.28
C LEU A 66 -14.07 3.42 0.91
N ARG A 67 -13.53 4.56 0.44
CA ARG A 67 -14.32 5.67 -0.13
C ARG A 67 -14.81 5.39 -1.55
N HIS A 68 -14.12 4.54 -2.31
CA HIS A 68 -14.40 4.29 -3.73
C HIS A 68 -14.95 2.90 -4.02
N THR A 69 -15.24 2.12 -2.98
CA THR A 69 -15.93 0.83 -3.09
C THR A 69 -17.21 0.85 -2.28
N THR A 70 -18.14 -0.03 -2.63
CA THR A 70 -19.46 -0.14 -2.02
C THR A 70 -19.79 -1.59 -1.66
N GLY A 71 -20.88 -1.80 -0.94
CA GLY A 71 -21.34 -3.14 -0.53
C GLY A 71 -21.02 -3.51 0.92
N HIS A 72 -21.84 -4.40 1.47
CA HIS A 72 -21.73 -4.90 2.85
C HIS A 72 -20.87 -6.16 2.98
N ASP A 73 -20.47 -6.73 1.86
CA ASP A 73 -19.59 -7.89 1.70
C ASP A 73 -18.10 -7.51 1.65
N ARG A 74 -17.77 -6.21 1.62
CA ARG A 74 -16.40 -5.72 1.61
C ARG A 74 -15.61 -6.20 2.83
N LEU A 75 -14.44 -6.76 2.56
CA LEU A 75 -13.44 -7.17 3.52
C LEU A 75 -12.11 -6.48 3.20
N ILE A 76 -11.42 -6.03 4.24
CA ILE A 76 -10.01 -5.65 4.17
C ILE A 76 -9.18 -6.52 5.12
N ALA A 77 -7.94 -6.81 4.73
CA ALA A 77 -7.09 -7.72 5.50
C ALA A 77 -5.67 -7.19 5.67
N THR A 78 -5.04 -7.53 6.80
CA THR A 78 -3.61 -7.33 7.02
C THR A 78 -3.02 -8.48 7.84
N THR A 79 -1.74 -8.41 8.20
CA THR A 79 -1.06 -9.44 8.99
C THR A 79 -0.96 -9.08 10.47
N ILE A 80 -0.77 -10.09 11.33
CA ILE A 80 -0.56 -9.94 12.79
C ILE A 80 0.64 -9.05 13.17
N VAL A 81 1.58 -8.79 12.27
CA VAL A 81 2.76 -7.93 12.52
C VAL A 81 2.57 -6.50 12.00
N SER A 82 1.48 -6.24 11.27
CA SER A 82 1.15 -4.92 10.73
C SER A 82 0.35 -4.09 11.75
N SER A 83 0.30 -2.78 11.53
CA SER A 83 -0.36 -1.85 12.45
C SER A 83 -1.85 -2.14 12.66
N SER A 84 -2.33 -1.83 13.87
CA SER A 84 -3.76 -1.84 14.20
C SER A 84 -4.55 -0.71 13.51
N LEU A 85 -3.87 0.20 12.79
CA LEU A 85 -4.50 1.30 12.05
C LEU A 85 -5.59 0.81 11.08
N LEU A 86 -5.35 -0.27 10.34
CA LEU A 86 -6.32 -0.78 9.37
C LEU A 86 -7.63 -1.21 10.04
N ARG A 87 -7.57 -1.78 11.25
CA ARG A 87 -8.74 -2.15 12.05
C ARG A 87 -9.58 -0.93 12.42
N SER A 88 -8.93 0.17 12.82
CA SER A 88 -9.60 1.43 13.12
C SER A 88 -10.26 2.05 11.89
N ILE A 89 -9.59 2.02 10.74
CA ILE A 89 -10.13 2.49 9.45
C ILE A 89 -11.36 1.65 9.07
N ALA A 90 -11.28 0.33 9.16
CA ALA A 90 -12.40 -0.56 8.87
C ALA A 90 -13.64 -0.24 9.71
N ALA A 91 -13.44 -0.02 11.01
CA ALA A 91 -14.52 0.32 11.94
C ALA A 91 -15.18 1.66 11.59
N ALA A 92 -14.41 2.67 11.20
CA ALA A 92 -14.92 3.97 10.78
C ALA A 92 -15.80 3.89 9.52
N HIS A 93 -15.42 3.03 8.57
CA HIS A 93 -16.17 2.79 7.32
C HIS A 93 -17.24 1.69 7.45
N ARG A 94 -17.37 1.04 8.61
CA ARG A 94 -18.30 -0.08 8.87
C ARG A 94 -18.11 -1.23 7.87
N VAL A 95 -16.86 -1.56 7.57
CA VAL A 95 -16.49 -2.71 6.71
C VAL A 95 -15.87 -3.83 7.53
N ARG A 96 -15.87 -5.04 6.98
CA ARG A 96 -15.27 -6.20 7.65
C ARG A 96 -13.75 -6.06 7.62
N PHE A 97 -13.12 -6.50 8.70
CA PHE A 97 -11.67 -6.55 8.85
C PHE A 97 -11.27 -7.93 9.33
N THR A 98 -10.14 -8.43 8.83
CA THR A 98 -9.51 -9.64 9.36
C THR A 98 -8.00 -9.49 9.40
N GLU A 99 -7.40 -10.24 10.31
CA GLU A 99 -5.95 -10.31 10.50
C GLU A 99 -5.49 -11.74 10.20
N SER A 100 -4.44 -11.88 9.40
CA SER A 100 -3.86 -13.18 9.04
C SER A 100 -2.47 -13.35 9.63
N LEU A 101 -1.95 -14.58 9.60
CA LEU A 101 -0.52 -14.81 9.82
C LEU A 101 0.31 -14.05 8.77
N THR A 102 1.59 -13.80 9.08
CA THR A 102 2.54 -13.18 8.15
C THR A 102 2.67 -13.97 6.85
N GLY A 103 2.72 -13.25 5.73
CA GLY A 103 2.84 -13.78 4.38
C GLY A 103 1.60 -13.51 3.54
N PHE A 104 1.80 -12.81 2.43
CA PHE A 104 0.74 -12.30 1.55
C PHE A 104 -0.27 -13.35 1.05
N LYS A 105 0.18 -14.61 0.88
CA LYS A 105 -0.70 -15.74 0.52
C LYS A 105 -1.88 -15.93 1.48
N TRP A 106 -1.73 -15.55 2.75
CA TRP A 106 -2.79 -15.68 3.75
C TRP A 106 -3.79 -14.55 3.66
N ILE A 107 -3.35 -13.33 3.33
CA ILE A 107 -4.22 -12.18 3.04
C ILE A 107 -5.14 -12.52 1.85
N MET A 108 -4.58 -13.07 0.76
CA MET A 108 -5.35 -13.44 -0.43
C MET A 108 -6.37 -14.57 -0.21
N ARG A 109 -6.26 -15.31 0.89
CA ARG A 109 -7.17 -16.39 1.29
C ARG A 109 -8.12 -15.99 2.42
N ALA A 110 -8.09 -14.72 2.84
CA ALA A 110 -8.81 -14.26 4.02
C ALA A 110 -10.33 -14.10 3.78
N ALA A 111 -10.75 -13.93 2.53
CA ALA A 111 -12.17 -13.84 2.18
C ALA A 111 -12.86 -15.20 2.24
N GLY A 112 -13.97 -15.28 2.97
CA GLY A 112 -14.91 -16.39 2.88
C GLY A 112 -15.82 -16.30 1.65
N PRO A 113 -16.72 -17.28 1.42
CA PRO A 113 -17.59 -17.34 0.24
C PRO A 113 -18.54 -16.15 0.06
N SER A 114 -18.77 -15.37 1.12
CA SER A 114 -19.66 -14.20 1.13
C SER A 114 -18.90 -12.90 1.43
N ASP A 115 -17.59 -12.94 1.37
CA ASP A 115 -16.71 -11.79 1.50
C ASP A 115 -16.12 -11.43 0.14
N ARG A 116 -15.93 -10.13 -0.07
CA ARG A 116 -15.21 -9.58 -1.19
C ARG A 116 -14.01 -8.82 -0.66
N LEU A 117 -12.83 -9.41 -0.80
CA LEU A 117 -11.58 -8.73 -0.45
C LEU A 117 -11.38 -7.55 -1.39
N VAL A 118 -11.42 -6.32 -0.87
CA VAL A 118 -11.20 -5.09 -1.66
C VAL A 118 -9.84 -4.46 -1.39
N PHE A 119 -9.18 -4.83 -0.30
CA PHE A 119 -7.84 -4.36 0.02
C PHE A 119 -7.11 -5.33 0.94
N GLY A 120 -5.81 -5.52 0.69
CA GLY A 120 -4.92 -6.28 1.55
C GLY A 120 -3.54 -5.65 1.60
N TYR A 121 -2.89 -5.62 2.77
CA TYR A 121 -1.49 -5.20 2.84
C TYR A 121 -0.70 -5.88 3.95
N GLU A 122 0.63 -5.91 3.79
CA GLU A 122 1.60 -6.22 4.83
C GLU A 122 2.57 -5.05 5.02
N GLU A 123 3.06 -4.86 6.25
CA GLU A 123 3.94 -3.72 6.60
C GLU A 123 5.25 -3.68 5.81
N ALA A 124 5.71 -4.83 5.30
CA ALA A 124 6.87 -5.00 4.43
C ALA A 124 6.61 -4.56 2.96
N LEU A 125 5.87 -3.47 2.79
CA LEU A 125 5.57 -2.80 1.51
C LEU A 125 4.79 -3.62 0.46
N GLY A 126 4.12 -4.69 0.87
CA GLY A 126 3.24 -5.47 0.00
C GLY A 126 1.79 -4.99 0.06
N TYR A 127 1.18 -4.70 -1.09
CA TYR A 127 -0.21 -4.22 -1.17
C TYR A 127 -0.97 -4.92 -2.29
N SER A 128 -2.26 -5.13 -2.09
CA SER A 128 -3.19 -5.57 -3.13
C SER A 128 -4.41 -4.66 -3.06
N VAL A 129 -4.57 -3.91 -4.14
CA VAL A 129 -5.54 -2.84 -4.26
C VAL A 129 -6.65 -3.30 -5.21
N GLY A 130 -7.89 -3.26 -4.74
CA GLY A 130 -9.05 -3.69 -5.49
C GLY A 130 -9.95 -2.54 -5.94
N ASP A 131 -11.10 -2.93 -6.50
CA ASP A 131 -12.20 -2.02 -6.78
C ASP A 131 -13.54 -2.65 -6.35
N ASP A 132 -14.66 -2.17 -6.90
CA ASP A 132 -15.99 -2.71 -6.65
C ASP A 132 -16.17 -4.18 -7.09
N ARG A 133 -15.17 -4.82 -7.69
CA ARG A 133 -15.14 -6.25 -8.03
C ARG A 133 -14.27 -7.05 -7.07
N GLY A 134 -13.52 -6.40 -6.17
CA GLY A 134 -12.52 -6.99 -5.30
C GLY A 134 -11.09 -6.70 -5.77
N VAL A 135 -10.11 -7.36 -5.16
CA VAL A 135 -8.70 -7.28 -5.57
C VAL A 135 -8.52 -7.73 -7.02
N LEU A 136 -7.72 -6.98 -7.78
CA LEU A 136 -7.48 -7.25 -9.21
C LEU A 136 -6.43 -8.35 -9.42
N VAL A 137 -5.45 -8.42 -8.51
CA VAL A 137 -4.35 -9.38 -8.51
C VAL A 137 -4.39 -10.14 -7.18
N ASN A 138 -4.38 -11.48 -7.26
CA ASN A 138 -4.34 -12.37 -6.09
C ASN A 138 -2.92 -12.55 -5.53
N ASP A 139 -2.16 -11.45 -5.53
CA ASP A 139 -0.81 -11.34 -4.98
C ASP A 139 -0.52 -9.85 -4.72
N LYS A 140 0.68 -9.54 -4.28
CA LYS A 140 1.15 -8.16 -4.18
C LYS A 140 1.20 -7.52 -5.56
N ASP A 141 0.74 -6.27 -5.62
CA ASP A 141 0.67 -5.46 -6.83
C ASP A 141 1.13 -4.04 -6.52
N GLY A 142 2.45 -3.84 -6.60
CA GLY A 142 3.07 -2.54 -6.40
C GLY A 142 2.73 -1.54 -7.49
N ILE A 143 2.31 -1.99 -8.68
CA ILE A 143 1.91 -1.13 -9.80
C ILE A 143 0.55 -0.49 -9.52
N THR A 144 -0.45 -1.26 -9.09
CA THR A 144 -1.75 -0.70 -8.73
C THR A 144 -1.65 0.16 -7.48
N ALA A 145 -0.81 -0.21 -6.50
CA ALA A 145 -0.50 0.65 -5.35
C ALA A 145 0.09 2.01 -5.79
N ALA A 146 1.09 1.99 -6.68
CA ALA A 146 1.72 3.18 -7.26
C ALA A 146 0.71 4.09 -8.00
N LEU A 147 -0.18 3.51 -8.80
CA LEU A 147 -1.21 4.28 -9.50
C LEU A 147 -2.21 4.91 -8.52
N THR A 148 -2.62 4.15 -7.50
CA THR A 148 -3.60 4.61 -6.51
C THR A 148 -3.04 5.76 -5.66
N ILE A 149 -1.78 5.67 -5.23
CA ILE A 149 -1.16 6.77 -4.47
C ILE A 149 -0.89 8.00 -5.33
N ALA A 150 -0.53 7.83 -6.60
CA ALA A 150 -0.41 8.94 -7.54
C ALA A 150 -1.76 9.64 -7.75
N ALA A 151 -2.85 8.86 -7.88
CA ALA A 151 -4.20 9.41 -7.95
C ALA A 151 -4.58 10.16 -6.67
N LEU A 152 -4.25 9.63 -5.49
CA LEU A 152 -4.46 10.33 -4.22
C LEU A 152 -3.70 11.66 -4.17
N ALA A 153 -2.41 11.67 -4.53
CA ALA A 153 -1.58 12.87 -4.53
C ALA A 153 -2.11 13.95 -5.49
N ALA A 154 -2.66 13.55 -6.63
CA ALA A 154 -3.24 14.48 -7.61
C ALA A 154 -4.51 15.21 -7.13
N HIS A 155 -5.16 14.71 -6.07
CA HIS A 155 -6.38 15.29 -5.49
C HIS A 155 -6.15 15.93 -4.11
N ALA A 156 -4.90 16.01 -3.64
CA ALA A 156 -4.53 16.55 -2.34
C ALA A 156 -4.48 18.09 -2.29
#